data_AF-A0A534PEK6-F1
#
_entry.id   AF-A0A534PEK6-F1
#
_cell.length_a   1.000
_cell.length_b   1.000
_cell.length_c   1.000
_cell.angle_alpha   90.00
_cell.angle_beta   90.00
_cell.angle_gamma   90.00
#
_symmetry.space_group_name_H-M   'P 1'
#
loop_
_entity.id
_entity.type
_entity.pdbx_description
1 polymer ?
#
loop_
_entity_poly.entity_id
_entity_poly.type
_entity_poly.pdbx_seq_one_letter_code
_entity_poly.pdbx_strand_id
1 'polypeptide(L)'
;MALLVWPVLFAARGVPLGEPIADDLRFLYQSQLERRLDLLGGGGSPHYWRPLSRQIYYLLIGPFAVDHPGAVAALQAGLLAAAGVLLYRALRPAWPAYAAAAAGSFAVAIEAARELVTWSSCAQDLLALLFGTAMLHALSRGRPRMALAWLACALFSKETAIAFGVAMPLWPALVTRDGAPATSRGRMRLAAAVAAVLALWWLLHEWASHRAGQIPPPRDGTVSAGMAARALWAVRGVFLDALSARNPGAPTSAWVPLVVLSILAIAVLVGLGTRGGRARLRAALPWLGWAAVWSGLATAPLTAFMPFWSSHRAVIPAMGLGVALTALLQVLGPAGPGLVTALRLAALLASPRISERIGSAGSNVEFDFDRLGSLQRLAHEVRSVVLRAYPRLPHGARITRNQWPRMSMFAFEDPMAFRLWYRDTTLQVLGMGAVREHPLDRLDVAVEFEPHRTPQVGLITPRALRSVLLAADSLRSGRAAVAEALLRNFEHEQADTNAAVFMATAMSVRGGALLELRRDEEAAAALQRSLAYYPRDANAHRLLAEYHRLNGRPFQAMIELQRHLTLFPDDVEVQRALAEITGQRRP
;
A
#
# COMPACT_ATOMS: atom_id res chain seq x y z
N MET A 1 -25.92 8.11 -6.22
CA MET A 1 -24.65 8.46 -5.53
C MET A 1 -24.12 7.32 -4.69
N ALA A 2 -24.85 6.81 -3.70
CA ALA A 2 -24.34 5.73 -2.83
C ALA A 2 -23.87 4.47 -3.60
N LEU A 3 -24.55 4.12 -4.70
CA LEU A 3 -24.17 2.99 -5.56
C LEU A 3 -22.82 3.17 -6.30
N LEU A 4 -22.22 4.38 -6.32
CA LEU A 4 -20.93 4.60 -6.97
C LEU A 4 -19.75 3.95 -6.24
N VAL A 5 -19.96 3.41 -5.04
CA VAL A 5 -18.93 2.61 -4.36
C VAL A 5 -18.78 1.22 -5.00
N TRP A 6 -19.80 0.71 -5.71
CA TRP A 6 -19.75 -0.60 -6.36
C TRP A 6 -18.64 -0.72 -7.41
N PRO A 7 -18.44 0.25 -8.34
CA PRO A 7 -17.29 0.25 -9.24
C PRO A 7 -15.94 0.15 -8.52
N VAL A 8 -15.78 0.79 -7.35
CA VAL A 8 -14.55 0.74 -6.55
C VAL A 8 -14.34 -0.66 -5.98
N LEU A 9 -15.37 -1.25 -5.38
CA LEU A 9 -15.33 -2.62 -4.85
C LEU A 9 -15.07 -3.64 -5.95
N PHE A 10 -15.70 -3.45 -7.12
CA PHE A 10 -15.47 -4.30 -8.29
C PHE A 10 -14.03 -4.17 -8.80
N ALA A 11 -13.49 -2.95 -8.88
CA ALA A 11 -12.09 -2.73 -9.25
C ALA A 11 -11.12 -3.31 -8.21
N ALA A 12 -11.50 -3.35 -6.93
CA ALA A 12 -10.72 -3.95 -5.84
C ALA A 12 -10.82 -5.48 -5.74
N ARG A 13 -11.56 -6.16 -6.62
CA ARG A 13 -11.72 -7.62 -6.57
C ARG A 13 -10.39 -8.37 -6.67
N GLY A 14 -10.30 -9.49 -5.97
CA GLY A 14 -9.08 -10.33 -5.92
C GLY A 14 -8.12 -9.95 -4.79
N VAL A 15 -8.38 -8.87 -4.05
CA VAL A 15 -7.70 -8.53 -2.80
C VAL A 15 -8.51 -9.08 -1.61
N PRO A 16 -7.87 -9.58 -0.54
CA PRO A 16 -8.56 -9.81 0.73
C PRO A 16 -8.93 -8.44 1.34
N LEU A 17 -10.12 -7.96 1.00
CA LEU A 17 -10.59 -6.61 1.35
C LEU A 17 -10.56 -6.40 2.88
N GLY A 18 -9.90 -5.34 3.32
CA GLY A 18 -9.80 -4.96 4.73
C GLY A 18 -8.79 -5.78 5.53
N GLU A 19 -8.00 -6.67 4.92
CA GLU A 19 -6.99 -7.46 5.62
C GLU A 19 -5.98 -6.51 6.30
N PRO A 20 -5.82 -6.59 7.65
CA PRO A 20 -4.92 -5.72 8.38
C PRO A 20 -3.47 -5.97 8.01
N ILE A 21 -2.76 -4.91 7.62
CA ILE A 21 -1.32 -4.95 7.37
C ILE A 21 -0.65 -3.67 7.87
N ALA A 22 0.68 -3.73 8.01
CA ALA A 22 1.50 -2.59 8.42
C ALA A 22 0.98 -1.96 9.72
N ASP A 23 0.88 -0.63 9.76
CA ASP A 23 0.43 0.12 10.93
C ASP A 23 -0.89 -0.39 11.54
N ASP A 24 -1.78 -1.00 10.74
CA ASP A 24 -3.04 -1.59 11.22
C ASP A 24 -2.79 -2.55 12.39
N LEU A 25 -1.76 -3.38 12.26
CA LEU A 25 -1.41 -4.40 13.25
C LEU A 25 -0.95 -3.76 14.56
N ARG A 26 -0.30 -2.61 14.48
CA ARG A 26 0.11 -1.89 15.70
C ARG A 26 -1.08 -1.30 16.43
N PHE A 27 -1.99 -0.65 15.70
CA PHE A 27 -3.21 -0.07 16.28
C PHE A 27 -4.13 -1.16 16.86
N LEU A 28 -4.29 -2.28 16.15
CA LEU A 28 -5.06 -3.43 16.62
C LEU A 28 -4.43 -4.10 17.83
N TYR A 29 -3.10 -4.20 17.88
CA TYR A 29 -2.40 -4.76 19.04
C TYR A 29 -2.69 -3.95 20.31
N GLN A 30 -2.61 -2.62 20.21
CA GLN A 30 -2.93 -1.76 21.34
C GLN A 30 -4.39 -1.84 21.76
N SER A 31 -5.33 -1.83 20.80
CA SER A 31 -6.75 -1.83 21.12
C SER A 31 -7.23 -3.19 21.65
N GLN A 32 -6.74 -4.30 21.10
CA GLN A 32 -7.19 -5.65 21.45
C GLN A 32 -6.41 -6.29 22.61
N LEU A 33 -5.08 -6.18 22.61
CA LEU A 33 -4.22 -6.91 23.55
C LEU A 33 -3.81 -6.05 24.74
N GLU A 34 -3.43 -4.79 24.52
CA GLU A 34 -3.11 -3.89 25.65
C GLU A 34 -4.37 -3.29 26.29
N ARG A 35 -5.48 -3.19 25.53
CA ARG A 35 -6.76 -2.57 25.94
C ARG A 35 -6.59 -1.17 26.53
N ARG A 36 -5.60 -0.42 26.05
CA ARG A 36 -5.31 0.95 26.50
C ARG A 36 -5.95 1.94 25.52
N LEU A 37 -6.85 2.78 26.03
CA LEU A 37 -7.32 3.95 25.30
C LEU A 37 -6.54 5.18 25.77
N ASP A 38 -5.51 5.54 25.03
CA ASP A 38 -4.78 6.81 25.22
C ASP A 38 -5.06 7.77 24.06
N LEU A 39 -6.03 8.67 24.26
CA LEU A 39 -6.41 9.68 23.28
C LEU A 39 -5.32 10.75 23.06
N LEU A 40 -4.35 10.86 23.97
CA LEU A 40 -3.27 11.84 23.90
C LEU A 40 -1.95 11.22 23.41
N GLY A 41 -1.86 9.90 23.38
CA GLY A 41 -0.76 9.15 22.79
C GLY A 41 -0.84 9.06 21.26
N GLY A 42 0.13 8.41 20.63
CA GLY A 42 0.16 8.16 19.18
C GLY A 42 -0.63 6.92 18.71
N GLY A 43 -1.38 6.26 19.60
CA GLY A 43 -2.02 4.98 19.30
C GLY A 43 -1.02 3.89 18.90
N GLY A 44 0.22 3.97 19.42
CA GLY A 44 1.29 3.01 19.12
C GLY A 44 2.16 3.41 17.95
N SER A 45 1.76 4.39 17.14
CA SER A 45 2.65 4.99 16.16
C SER A 45 3.45 6.13 16.81
N PRO A 46 4.79 6.18 16.65
CA PRO A 46 5.59 7.33 17.05
C PRO A 46 5.48 8.50 16.08
N HIS A 47 4.70 8.37 14.99
CA HIS A 47 4.76 9.31 13.87
C HIS A 47 3.60 10.31 13.79
N TYR A 48 2.45 10.02 14.42
CA TYR A 48 1.25 10.86 14.24
C TYR A 48 0.35 10.87 15.49
N TRP A 49 -0.23 12.03 15.80
CA TRP A 49 -1.34 12.16 16.76
C TRP A 49 -2.68 12.34 16.02
N ARG A 50 -3.50 11.28 16.00
CA ARG A 50 -4.77 11.25 15.24
C ARG A 50 -5.90 10.54 16.03
N PRO A 51 -6.42 11.16 17.11
CA PRO A 51 -7.32 10.52 18.09
C PRO A 51 -8.55 9.86 17.49
N LEU A 52 -9.15 10.45 16.44
CA LEU A 52 -10.36 9.89 15.85
C LEU A 52 -10.07 8.72 14.90
N SER A 53 -9.09 8.87 14.02
CA SER A 53 -8.83 7.90 12.96
C SER A 53 -7.91 6.75 13.38
N ARG A 54 -7.17 6.89 14.48
CA ARG A 54 -6.26 5.86 15.00
C ARG A 54 -6.72 5.24 16.30
N GLN A 55 -7.11 6.04 17.30
CA GLN A 55 -7.52 5.49 18.59
C GLN A 55 -8.98 5.05 18.54
N ILE A 56 -9.90 5.98 18.30
CA ILE A 56 -11.35 5.68 18.34
C ILE A 56 -11.74 4.70 17.23
N TYR A 57 -11.24 4.91 16.01
CA TYR A 57 -11.53 4.01 14.90
C TYR A 57 -11.08 2.57 15.17
N TYR A 58 -9.85 2.33 15.63
CA TYR A 58 -9.36 0.97 15.91
C TYR A 58 -9.91 0.37 17.21
N LEU A 59 -10.41 1.19 18.12
CA LEU A 59 -11.24 0.71 19.22
C LEU A 59 -12.57 0.13 18.69
N LEU A 60 -13.18 0.80 17.71
CA LEU A 60 -14.46 0.37 17.13
C LEU A 60 -14.32 -0.87 16.23
N ILE A 61 -13.32 -0.89 15.34
CA ILE A 61 -13.13 -2.03 14.43
C ILE A 61 -12.37 -3.19 15.07
N GLY A 62 -11.63 -2.91 16.16
CA GLY A 62 -10.80 -3.86 16.88
C GLY A 62 -11.44 -5.23 17.03
N PRO A 63 -12.65 -5.36 17.65
CA PRO A 63 -13.28 -6.65 17.93
C PRO A 63 -13.47 -7.59 16.73
N PHE A 64 -13.47 -7.09 15.49
CA PHE A 64 -13.76 -7.91 14.30
C PHE A 64 -12.76 -7.70 13.15
N ALA A 65 -11.82 -6.77 13.22
CA ALA A 65 -10.96 -6.42 12.08
C ALA A 65 -10.09 -7.58 11.57
N VAL A 66 -9.59 -8.44 12.47
CA VAL A 66 -8.77 -9.60 12.12
C VAL A 66 -9.63 -10.75 11.60
N ASP A 67 -10.75 -11.03 12.28
CA ASP A 67 -11.60 -12.20 12.00
C ASP A 67 -12.55 -11.97 10.82
N HIS A 68 -12.96 -10.72 10.60
CA HIS A 68 -13.90 -10.29 9.56
C HIS A 68 -13.41 -9.02 8.82
N PRO A 69 -12.26 -9.09 8.13
CA PRO A 69 -11.68 -7.93 7.43
C PRO A 69 -12.64 -7.32 6.40
N GLY A 70 -13.46 -8.14 5.74
CA GLY A 70 -14.48 -7.67 4.80
C GLY A 70 -15.53 -6.75 5.42
N ALA A 71 -15.80 -6.86 6.73
CA ALA A 71 -16.70 -5.94 7.44
C ALA A 71 -16.07 -4.54 7.61
N VAL A 72 -14.75 -4.48 7.78
CA VAL A 72 -14.03 -3.20 7.80
C VAL A 72 -14.09 -2.53 6.44
N ALA A 73 -13.88 -3.28 5.36
CA ALA A 73 -14.01 -2.77 4.00
C ALA A 73 -15.43 -2.27 3.71
N ALA A 74 -16.47 -3.00 4.17
CA ALA A 74 -17.87 -2.57 4.04
C ALA A 74 -18.15 -1.26 4.81
N LEU A 75 -17.60 -1.12 6.02
CA LEU A 75 -17.68 0.12 6.79
C LEU A 75 -17.02 1.29 6.03
N GLN A 76 -15.80 1.10 5.54
CA GLN A 76 -15.08 2.13 4.79
C GLN A 76 -15.82 2.51 3.49
N ALA A 77 -16.35 1.53 2.76
CA ALA A 77 -17.20 1.77 1.60
C ALA A 77 -18.44 2.62 1.95
N GLY A 78 -19.09 2.33 3.08
CA GLY A 78 -20.22 3.11 3.58
C GLY A 78 -19.85 4.55 3.93
N LEU A 79 -18.72 4.76 4.62
CA LEU A 79 -18.21 6.10 4.95
C LEU A 79 -17.85 6.89 3.68
N LEU A 80 -17.26 6.25 2.68
CA LEU A 80 -16.92 6.87 1.39
C LEU A 80 -18.18 7.30 0.63
N ALA A 81 -19.17 6.42 0.57
CA ALA A 81 -20.47 6.72 -0.03
C ALA A 81 -21.16 7.89 0.69
N ALA A 82 -21.10 7.93 2.02
CA ALA A 82 -21.64 9.01 2.83
C ALA A 82 -20.94 10.35 2.52
N ALA A 83 -19.62 10.37 2.38
CA ALA A 83 -18.87 11.57 2.01
C ALA A 83 -19.31 12.12 0.63
N GLY A 84 -19.45 11.25 -0.38
CA GLY A 84 -19.96 11.64 -1.70
C GLY A 84 -21.39 12.18 -1.68
N VAL A 85 -22.27 11.57 -0.88
CA VAL A 85 -23.65 12.05 -0.67
C VAL A 85 -23.68 13.40 0.05
N LEU A 86 -22.84 13.60 1.06
CA LEU A 86 -22.76 14.88 1.77
C LEU A 86 -22.26 16.00 0.85
N LEU A 87 -21.25 15.73 0.02
CA LEU A 87 -20.79 16.69 -0.99
C LEU A 87 -21.89 17.04 -2.01
N TYR A 88 -22.60 16.03 -2.51
CA TYR A 88 -23.78 16.24 -3.35
C TYR A 88 -24.79 17.17 -2.65
N ARG A 89 -25.16 16.87 -1.40
CA ARG A 89 -26.13 17.67 -0.63
C ARG A 89 -25.63 19.08 -0.31
N ALA A 90 -24.31 19.27 -0.20
CA ALA A 90 -23.70 20.58 0.02
C ALA A 90 -23.74 21.47 -1.23
N LEU A 91 -23.60 20.88 -2.42
CA LEU A 91 -23.60 21.59 -3.70
C LEU A 91 -25.00 21.83 -4.27
N ARG A 92 -25.99 20.98 -3.94
CA ARG A 92 -27.36 21.06 -4.47
C ARG A 92 -28.06 22.42 -4.34
N PRO A 93 -27.85 23.23 -3.28
CA PRO A 93 -28.45 24.56 -3.21
C PRO A 93 -27.97 25.52 -4.31
N ALA A 94 -26.74 25.35 -4.80
CA ALA A 94 -26.15 26.23 -5.81
C ALA A 94 -26.13 25.63 -7.22
N TRP A 95 -26.12 24.30 -7.32
CA TRP A 95 -25.89 23.59 -8.59
C TRP A 95 -27.05 22.66 -8.94
N PRO A 96 -27.34 22.46 -10.24
CA PRO A 96 -28.32 21.47 -10.68
C PRO A 96 -27.92 20.04 -10.26
N ALA A 97 -28.90 19.14 -10.20
CA ALA A 97 -28.71 17.80 -9.65
C ALA A 97 -27.61 17.00 -10.36
N TYR A 98 -27.52 17.09 -11.70
CA TYR A 98 -26.49 16.39 -12.47
C TYR A 98 -25.07 16.89 -12.15
N ALA A 99 -24.89 18.21 -11.96
CA ALA A 99 -23.59 18.78 -11.66
C ALA A 99 -23.16 18.46 -10.22
N ALA A 100 -24.07 18.59 -9.26
CA ALA A 100 -23.79 18.19 -7.88
C ALA A 100 -23.45 16.69 -7.78
N ALA A 101 -24.13 15.85 -8.58
CA ALA A 101 -23.85 14.40 -8.66
C ALA A 101 -22.49 14.12 -9.29
N ALA A 102 -22.14 14.80 -10.38
CA ALA A 102 -20.84 14.68 -11.02
C ALA A 102 -19.71 15.06 -10.05
N ALA A 103 -19.79 16.19 -9.35
CA ALA A 103 -18.79 16.59 -8.35
C ALA A 103 -18.73 15.63 -7.16
N GLY A 104 -19.89 15.17 -6.65
CA GLY A 104 -19.95 14.14 -5.61
C GLY A 104 -19.26 12.84 -6.00
N SER A 105 -19.27 12.49 -7.29
CA SER A 105 -18.61 11.28 -7.79
C SER A 105 -17.08 11.35 -7.73
N PHE A 106 -16.46 12.54 -7.75
CA PHE A 106 -15.00 12.67 -7.72
C PHE A 106 -14.35 12.13 -6.46
N ALA A 107 -15.03 12.25 -5.32
CA ALA A 107 -14.55 11.74 -4.05
C ALA A 107 -14.66 10.21 -3.94
N VAL A 108 -15.55 9.59 -4.74
CA VAL A 108 -15.90 8.16 -4.61
C VAL A 108 -15.30 7.33 -5.74
N ALA A 109 -15.44 7.76 -6.99
CA ALA A 109 -15.10 7.00 -8.19
C ALA A 109 -13.72 7.40 -8.75
N ILE A 110 -12.68 7.22 -7.92
CA ILE A 110 -11.27 7.38 -8.31
C ILE A 110 -10.47 6.13 -7.99
N GLU A 111 -9.40 5.91 -8.74
CA GLU A 111 -8.46 4.81 -8.50
C GLU A 111 -7.95 4.78 -7.05
N ALA A 112 -7.60 5.94 -6.51
CA ALA A 112 -7.15 6.10 -5.13
C ALA A 112 -8.19 5.66 -4.08
N ALA A 113 -9.47 5.61 -4.43
CA ALA A 113 -10.52 5.15 -3.51
C ALA A 113 -10.46 3.64 -3.28
N ARG A 114 -9.77 2.87 -4.15
CA ARG A 114 -9.52 1.45 -3.90
C ARG A 114 -8.75 1.27 -2.59
N GLU A 115 -7.66 2.02 -2.39
CA GLU A 115 -6.90 2.00 -1.13
C GLU A 115 -7.75 2.45 0.08
N LEU A 116 -8.60 3.47 -0.09
CA LEU A 116 -9.45 3.98 0.99
C LEU A 116 -10.47 2.97 1.52
N VAL A 117 -10.86 1.99 0.70
CA VAL A 117 -11.88 0.99 1.04
C VAL A 117 -11.22 -0.34 1.45
N THR A 118 -9.99 -0.62 1.01
CA THR A 118 -9.32 -1.87 1.32
C THR A 118 -8.34 -1.79 2.48
N TRP A 119 -7.80 -0.62 2.81
CA TRP A 119 -6.80 -0.46 3.86
C TRP A 119 -7.35 0.29 5.07
N SER A 120 -7.39 -0.39 6.21
CA SER A 120 -7.93 0.17 7.46
C SER A 120 -7.26 1.48 7.85
N SER A 121 -5.95 1.60 7.64
CA SER A 121 -5.17 2.81 7.91
C SER A 121 -5.57 4.03 7.09
N CYS A 122 -6.20 3.84 5.93
CA CYS A 122 -6.74 4.94 5.14
C CYS A 122 -7.97 5.61 5.79
N ALA A 123 -8.46 5.10 6.93
CA ALA A 123 -9.50 5.74 7.73
C ALA A 123 -9.17 7.21 8.07
N GLN A 124 -7.89 7.58 8.19
CA GLN A 124 -7.47 8.97 8.40
C GLN A 124 -7.90 9.92 7.27
N ASP A 125 -7.73 9.49 6.01
CA ASP A 125 -8.09 10.26 4.82
C ASP A 125 -9.60 10.24 4.63
N LEU A 126 -10.19 9.06 4.84
CA LEU A 126 -11.61 8.82 4.67
C LEU A 126 -12.46 9.61 5.70
N LEU A 127 -12.08 9.60 6.98
CA LEU A 127 -12.76 10.35 8.03
C LEU A 127 -12.52 11.86 7.87
N ALA A 128 -11.31 12.29 7.49
CA ALA A 128 -11.06 13.70 7.16
C ALA A 128 -11.95 14.18 6.00
N LEU A 129 -12.09 13.36 4.95
CA LEU A 129 -12.99 13.63 3.83
C LEU A 129 -14.47 13.63 4.24
N LEU A 130 -14.91 12.66 5.03
CA LEU A 130 -16.28 12.57 5.53
C LEU A 130 -16.66 13.79 6.38
N PHE A 131 -15.85 14.11 7.38
CA PHE A 131 -16.10 15.26 8.25
C PHE A 131 -15.96 16.58 7.49
N GLY A 132 -15.02 16.66 6.55
CA GLY A 132 -14.87 17.82 5.67
C GLY A 132 -16.07 18.05 4.73
N THR A 133 -16.66 16.99 4.19
CA THR A 133 -17.90 17.10 3.40
C THR A 133 -19.13 17.35 4.28
N ALA A 134 -19.16 16.82 5.51
CA ALA A 134 -20.17 17.17 6.52
C ALA A 134 -20.10 18.65 6.93
N MET A 135 -18.90 19.21 7.04
CA MET A 135 -18.66 20.65 7.25
C MET A 135 -19.27 21.47 6.11
N LEU A 136 -18.98 21.13 4.84
CA LEU A 136 -19.55 21.83 3.68
C LEU A 136 -21.08 21.70 3.65
N HIS A 137 -21.61 20.53 3.99
CA HIS A 137 -23.04 20.33 4.09
C HIS A 137 -23.67 21.23 5.16
N ALA A 138 -23.08 21.31 6.36
CA ALA A 138 -23.52 22.18 7.43
C ALA A 138 -23.50 23.67 7.03
N LEU A 139 -22.44 24.11 6.33
CA LEU A 139 -22.32 25.47 5.79
C LEU A 139 -23.41 25.79 4.76
N SER A 140 -23.69 24.86 3.85
CA SER A 140 -24.75 25.00 2.83
C SER A 140 -26.16 25.15 3.44
N ARG A 141 -26.30 24.86 4.73
CA ARG A 141 -27.55 24.95 5.50
C ARG A 141 -27.53 26.07 6.55
N GLY A 142 -26.55 26.97 6.49
CA GLY A 142 -26.46 28.10 7.42
C GLY A 142 -26.16 27.68 8.87
N ARG A 143 -25.45 26.56 9.08
CA ARG A 143 -25.12 26.02 10.41
C ARG A 143 -23.61 26.12 10.70
N PRO A 144 -23.04 27.32 10.87
CA PRO A 144 -21.59 27.51 10.99
C PRO A 144 -21.00 26.86 12.24
N ARG A 145 -21.71 26.84 13.38
CA ARG A 145 -21.25 26.18 14.62
C ARG A 145 -21.05 24.67 14.43
N MET A 146 -22.01 24.02 13.78
CA MET A 146 -21.93 22.59 13.45
C MET A 146 -20.80 22.34 12.43
N ALA A 147 -20.60 23.25 11.49
CA ALA A 147 -19.51 23.15 10.54
C ALA A 147 -18.13 23.26 11.22
N LEU A 148 -17.96 24.14 12.21
CA LEU A 148 -16.72 24.22 13.02
C LEU A 148 -16.45 22.94 13.82
N ALA A 149 -17.50 22.31 14.37
CA ALA A 149 -17.36 21.02 15.04
C ALA A 149 -16.91 19.91 14.08
N TRP A 150 -17.46 19.87 12.86
CA TRP A 150 -17.01 18.94 11.82
C TRP A 150 -15.58 19.22 11.36
N LEU A 151 -15.17 20.50 11.27
CA LEU A 151 -13.78 20.85 10.99
C LEU A 151 -12.83 20.31 12.06
N ALA A 152 -13.17 20.45 13.35
CA ALA A 152 -12.38 19.89 14.43
C ALA A 152 -12.26 18.36 14.31
N CYS A 153 -13.36 17.66 13.99
CA CYS A 153 -13.33 16.21 13.75
C CYS A 153 -12.43 15.83 12.56
N ALA A 154 -12.45 16.61 11.48
CA ALA A 154 -11.56 16.39 10.33
C ALA A 154 -10.08 16.56 10.73
N LEU A 155 -9.76 17.61 11.49
CA LEU A 155 -8.40 17.88 11.99
C LEU A 155 -7.88 16.81 12.95
N PHE A 156 -8.74 16.27 13.82
CA PHE A 156 -8.40 15.14 14.69
C PHE A 156 -8.32 13.80 13.95
N SER A 157 -8.74 13.75 12.69
CA SER A 157 -8.57 12.59 11.81
C SER A 157 -7.29 12.67 10.98
N LYS A 158 -6.95 13.87 10.48
CA LYS A 158 -5.73 14.11 9.68
C LYS A 158 -5.37 15.61 9.61
N GLU A 159 -4.09 15.92 9.71
CA GLU A 159 -3.52 17.28 9.69
C GLU A 159 -3.77 17.99 8.35
N THR A 160 -3.82 17.26 7.24
CA THR A 160 -4.13 17.83 5.91
C THR A 160 -5.55 18.41 5.84
N ALA A 161 -6.38 18.16 6.85
CA ALA A 161 -7.69 18.79 6.96
C ALA A 161 -7.65 20.31 7.20
N ILE A 162 -6.48 20.91 7.46
CA ILE A 162 -6.30 22.37 7.47
C ILE A 162 -6.80 23.01 6.17
N ALA A 163 -6.70 22.31 5.03
CA ALA A 163 -7.25 22.77 3.75
C ALA A 163 -8.77 23.03 3.81
N PHE A 164 -9.53 22.20 4.54
CA PHE A 164 -10.97 22.43 4.77
C PHE A 164 -11.19 23.75 5.52
N GLY A 165 -10.38 24.01 6.55
CA GLY A 165 -10.45 25.21 7.38
C GLY A 165 -10.24 26.48 6.56
N VAL A 166 -9.12 26.59 5.85
CA VAL A 166 -8.81 27.81 5.07
C VAL A 166 -9.82 28.05 3.95
N ALA A 167 -10.33 26.98 3.33
CA ALA A 167 -11.34 27.09 2.28
C ALA A 167 -12.76 27.34 2.80
N MET A 168 -13.02 27.15 4.10
CA MET A 168 -14.34 27.26 4.70
C MET A 168 -14.98 28.66 4.56
N PRO A 169 -14.29 29.78 4.87
CA PRO A 169 -14.86 31.12 4.70
C PRO A 169 -14.97 31.55 3.23
N LEU A 170 -14.22 30.88 2.35
CA LEU A 170 -14.18 31.12 0.91
C LEU A 170 -15.28 30.35 0.15
N TRP A 171 -16.05 29.50 0.83
CA TRP A 171 -17.12 28.71 0.21
C TRP A 171 -18.09 29.61 -0.59
N PRO A 172 -18.27 29.39 -1.91
CA PRO A 172 -19.09 30.29 -2.74
C PRO A 172 -20.56 30.28 -2.35
N ALA A 173 -21.10 29.11 -2.01
CA ALA A 173 -22.51 28.94 -1.61
C ALA A 173 -22.73 29.11 -0.10
N LEU A 174 -21.98 30.03 0.53
CA LEU A 174 -22.12 30.30 1.96
C LEU A 174 -23.38 31.13 2.23
N VAL A 175 -24.26 30.57 3.07
CA VAL A 175 -25.52 31.18 3.45
C VAL A 175 -25.61 31.38 4.96
N THR A 176 -26.42 32.34 5.38
CA THR A 176 -26.83 32.57 6.76
C THR A 176 -27.95 31.59 7.16
N ARG A 177 -28.35 31.58 8.44
CA ARG A 177 -29.45 30.73 8.93
C ARG A 177 -30.76 30.98 8.19
N ASP A 178 -30.99 32.23 7.79
CA ASP A 178 -32.21 32.66 7.12
C ASP A 178 -32.15 32.39 5.60
N GLY A 179 -31.10 31.70 5.12
CA GLY A 179 -30.90 31.36 3.72
C GLY A 179 -30.29 32.49 2.87
N ALA A 180 -30.15 33.69 3.41
CA ALA A 180 -29.54 34.82 2.71
C ALA A 180 -28.02 34.59 2.49
N PRO A 181 -27.45 35.04 1.35
CA PRO A 181 -26.00 34.98 1.11
C PRO A 181 -25.19 35.64 2.23
N ALA A 182 -24.06 35.05 2.59
CA ALA A 182 -23.22 35.60 3.65
C ALA A 182 -22.53 36.91 3.23
N THR A 183 -22.65 37.93 4.08
CA THR A 183 -21.96 39.22 3.92
C THR A 183 -20.46 39.09 4.17
N SER A 184 -19.67 40.07 3.70
CA SER A 184 -18.22 40.12 3.96
C SER A 184 -17.89 40.08 5.45
N ARG A 185 -18.66 40.80 6.29
CA ARG A 185 -18.53 40.74 7.76
C ARG A 185 -18.83 39.35 8.31
N GLY A 186 -19.84 38.66 7.78
CA GLY A 186 -20.15 37.28 8.15
C GLY A 186 -19.02 36.31 7.80
N ARG A 187 -18.43 36.46 6.61
CA ARG A 187 -17.25 35.69 6.18
C ARG A 187 -16.04 35.95 7.06
N MET A 188 -15.76 37.20 7.43
CA MET A 188 -14.66 37.54 8.34
C MET A 188 -14.85 36.95 9.74
N ARG A 189 -16.07 36.99 10.29
CA ARG A 189 -16.38 36.34 11.58
C ARG A 189 -16.16 34.83 11.52
N LEU A 190 -16.56 34.20 10.42
CA LEU A 190 -16.30 32.77 10.20
C LEU A 190 -14.81 32.48 10.08
N ALA A 191 -14.07 33.30 9.34
CA ALA A 191 -12.62 33.18 9.21
C ALA A 191 -11.89 33.30 10.57
N ALA A 192 -12.30 34.25 11.42
CA ALA A 192 -11.77 34.39 12.77
C ALA A 192 -12.07 33.15 13.64
N ALA A 193 -13.29 32.62 13.56
CA ALA A 193 -13.67 31.40 14.29
C ALA A 193 -12.88 30.17 13.80
N VAL A 194 -12.67 30.04 12.49
CA VAL A 194 -11.82 29.00 11.90
C VAL A 194 -10.38 29.13 12.39
N ALA A 195 -9.82 30.35 12.38
CA ALA A 195 -8.47 30.59 12.87
C ALA A 195 -8.31 30.19 14.34
N ALA A 196 -9.31 30.46 15.18
CA ALA A 196 -9.31 30.03 16.58
C ALA A 196 -9.34 28.49 16.70
N VAL A 197 -10.14 27.78 15.90
CA VAL A 197 -10.16 26.31 15.89
C VAL A 197 -8.83 25.73 15.43
N LEU A 198 -8.23 26.30 14.38
CA LEU A 198 -6.93 25.86 13.87
C LEU A 198 -5.81 26.10 14.90
N ALA A 199 -5.81 27.26 15.56
CA ALA A 199 -4.84 27.59 16.59
C ALA A 199 -4.97 26.65 17.81
N LEU A 200 -6.20 26.40 18.27
CA LEU A 200 -6.45 25.47 19.37
C LEU A 200 -6.02 24.05 19.01
N TRP A 201 -6.38 23.57 17.82
CA TRP A 201 -5.96 22.26 17.35
C TRP A 201 -4.43 22.16 17.25
N TRP A 202 -3.76 23.18 16.73
CA TRP A 202 -2.30 23.20 16.62
C TRP A 202 -1.63 23.14 18.00
N LEU A 203 -2.08 23.94 18.97
CA LEU A 203 -1.57 23.90 20.34
C LEU A 203 -1.77 22.53 21.00
N LEU A 204 -2.94 21.92 20.81
CA LEU A 204 -3.21 20.57 21.31
C LEU A 204 -2.36 19.51 20.60
N HIS A 205 -2.15 19.66 19.30
CA HIS A 205 -1.32 18.77 18.50
C HIS A 205 0.12 18.83 18.95
N GLU A 206 0.72 20.02 19.07
CA GLU A 206 2.09 20.18 19.59
C GLU A 206 2.23 19.59 20.99
N TRP A 207 1.28 19.88 21.89
CA TRP A 207 1.33 19.36 23.26
C TRP A 207 1.23 17.83 23.31
N ALA A 208 0.31 17.23 22.56
CA ALA A 208 0.15 15.78 22.49
C ALA A 208 1.37 15.11 21.83
N SER A 209 1.88 15.68 20.74
CA SER A 209 3.05 15.19 20.03
C SER A 209 4.31 15.20 20.91
N HIS A 210 4.53 16.28 21.66
CA HIS A 210 5.61 16.37 22.64
C HIS A 210 5.47 15.35 23.77
N ARG A 211 4.26 15.22 24.34
CA ARG A 211 3.98 14.27 25.41
C ARG A 211 4.17 12.82 24.97
N ALA A 212 3.77 12.50 23.75
CA ALA A 212 3.87 11.15 23.19
C ALA A 212 5.27 10.83 22.65
N GLY A 213 6.22 11.77 22.70
CA GLY A 213 7.57 11.57 22.18
C GLY A 213 7.60 11.33 20.66
N GLN A 214 6.73 12.01 19.91
CA GLN A 214 6.62 11.78 18.47
C GLN A 214 7.91 12.16 17.75
N ILE A 215 8.29 11.31 16.81
CA ILE A 215 9.50 11.48 16.02
C ILE A 215 9.08 12.14 14.70
N PRO A 216 9.75 13.24 14.30
CA PRO A 216 9.49 13.83 12.99
C PRO A 216 9.69 12.77 11.90
N PRO A 217 8.91 12.83 10.81
CA PRO A 217 9.07 11.88 9.72
C PRO A 217 10.52 11.91 9.20
N PRO A 218 11.10 10.74 8.85
CA PRO A 218 12.44 10.70 8.31
C PRO A 218 12.54 11.64 7.11
N ARG A 219 13.46 12.61 7.17
CA ARG A 219 13.83 13.40 5.99
C ARG A 219 14.82 12.56 5.22
N ASP A 220 14.33 11.76 4.28
CA ASP A 220 15.22 11.08 3.35
C ASP A 220 15.89 12.15 2.48
N GLY A 221 17.17 12.43 2.79
CA GLY A 221 18.01 13.40 2.08
C GLY A 221 18.45 12.95 0.69
N THR A 222 17.72 12.01 0.08
CA THR A 222 18.19 11.24 -1.09
C THR A 222 17.89 11.92 -2.43
N VAL A 223 17.13 13.02 -2.47
CA VAL A 223 16.87 13.75 -3.72
C VAL A 223 17.08 15.25 -3.55
N SER A 224 18.15 15.80 -4.15
CA SER A 224 18.39 17.25 -4.27
C SER A 224 17.48 17.89 -5.34
N ALA A 225 16.19 17.58 -5.33
CA ALA A 225 15.23 18.20 -6.23
C ALA A 225 14.85 19.59 -5.72
N GLY A 226 14.96 20.60 -6.59
CA GLY A 226 14.48 21.94 -6.28
C GLY A 226 12.97 21.96 -5.99
N MET A 227 12.52 22.97 -5.22
CA MET A 227 11.11 23.11 -4.81
C MET A 227 10.13 23.02 -6.00
N ALA A 228 10.49 23.61 -7.15
CA ALA A 228 9.67 23.57 -8.36
C ALA A 228 9.46 22.14 -8.90
N ALA A 229 10.51 21.31 -8.90
CA ALA A 229 10.42 19.92 -9.34
C ALA A 229 9.54 19.09 -8.39
N ARG A 230 9.66 19.31 -7.08
CA ARG A 230 8.82 18.65 -6.06
C ARG A 230 7.36 19.07 -6.17
N ALA A 231 7.11 20.35 -6.40
CA ALA A 231 5.77 20.89 -6.63
C ALA A 231 5.14 20.31 -7.90
N LEU A 232 5.89 20.29 -9.01
CA LEU A 232 5.43 19.69 -10.28
C LEU A 232 5.12 18.19 -10.12
N TRP A 233 6.00 17.45 -9.44
CA TRP A 233 5.79 16.04 -9.13
C TRP A 233 4.50 15.81 -8.33
N ALA A 234 4.27 16.59 -7.28
CA ALA A 234 3.07 16.47 -6.45
C ALA A 234 1.78 16.83 -7.22
N VAL A 235 1.80 17.94 -7.98
CA VAL A 235 0.65 18.38 -8.79
C VAL A 235 0.33 17.36 -9.88
N ARG A 236 1.35 16.88 -10.60
CA ARG A 236 1.19 15.81 -11.59
C ARG A 236 0.57 14.58 -10.94
N GLY A 237 1.04 14.20 -9.76
CA GLY A 237 0.53 13.03 -9.06
C GLY A 237 -0.94 13.13 -8.69
N VAL A 238 -1.35 14.25 -8.07
CA VAL A 238 -2.76 14.49 -7.75
C VAL A 238 -3.62 14.49 -9.00
N PHE A 239 -3.16 15.12 -10.09
CA PHE A 239 -3.91 15.19 -11.34
C PHE A 239 -4.12 13.79 -11.96
N LEU A 240 -3.08 12.96 -12.01
CA LEU A 240 -3.18 11.60 -12.53
C LEU A 240 -4.11 10.73 -11.68
N ASP A 241 -4.04 10.81 -10.36
CA ASP A 241 -4.94 10.05 -9.47
C ASP A 241 -6.39 10.55 -9.55
N ALA A 242 -6.61 11.88 -9.65
CA ALA A 242 -7.94 12.45 -9.80
C ALA A 242 -8.66 11.96 -11.07
N LEU A 243 -7.89 11.63 -12.11
CA LEU A 243 -8.40 11.11 -13.39
C LEU A 243 -8.31 9.59 -13.53
N SER A 244 -7.93 8.86 -12.47
CA SER A 244 -7.71 7.40 -12.51
C SER A 244 -6.72 6.97 -13.60
N ALA A 245 -5.68 7.76 -13.81
CA ALA A 245 -4.71 7.62 -14.90
C ALA A 245 -3.26 7.44 -14.42
N ARG A 246 -3.03 7.25 -13.12
CA ARG A 246 -1.67 7.08 -12.57
C ARG A 246 -1.05 5.73 -12.92
N ASN A 247 -1.83 4.66 -12.91
CA ASN A 247 -1.32 3.32 -13.14
C ASN A 247 -0.90 3.15 -14.62
N PRO A 248 0.41 3.06 -14.94
CA PRO A 248 0.86 2.96 -16.33
C PRO A 248 0.46 1.65 -17.00
N GLY A 249 0.11 0.62 -16.23
CA GLY A 249 -0.41 -0.64 -16.76
C GLY A 249 -1.87 -0.58 -17.21
N ALA A 250 -2.60 0.49 -16.89
CA ALA A 250 -3.98 0.67 -17.35
C ALA A 250 -4.00 1.14 -18.81
N PRO A 251 -4.75 0.48 -19.72
CA PRO A 251 -4.86 0.90 -21.13
C PRO A 251 -5.40 2.33 -21.32
N THR A 252 -6.12 2.83 -20.31
CA THR A 252 -6.76 4.14 -20.27
C THR A 252 -5.82 5.25 -19.80
N SER A 253 -4.74 4.92 -19.10
CA SER A 253 -3.86 5.89 -18.41
C SER A 253 -3.22 6.91 -19.35
N ALA A 254 -2.83 6.49 -20.55
CA ALA A 254 -2.12 7.33 -21.51
C ALA A 254 -3.01 8.40 -22.15
N TRP A 255 -4.30 8.11 -22.38
CA TRP A 255 -5.16 8.97 -23.20
C TRP A 255 -6.30 9.64 -22.42
N VAL A 256 -6.76 9.09 -21.29
CA VAL A 256 -7.84 9.71 -20.49
C VAL A 256 -7.52 11.15 -20.07
N PRO A 257 -6.31 11.48 -19.58
CA PRO A 257 -5.95 12.85 -19.27
C PRO A 257 -6.06 13.79 -20.47
N LEU A 258 -5.61 13.33 -21.65
CA LEU A 258 -5.67 14.10 -22.89
C LEU A 258 -7.12 14.37 -23.30
N VAL A 259 -7.97 13.35 -23.28
CA VAL A 259 -9.40 13.50 -23.63
C VAL A 259 -10.11 14.44 -22.67
N VAL A 260 -9.87 14.34 -21.35
CA VAL A 260 -10.46 15.25 -20.36
C VAL A 260 -10.01 16.69 -20.60
N LEU A 261 -8.73 16.91 -20.90
CA LEU A 261 -8.21 18.24 -21.25
C LEU A 261 -8.81 18.78 -22.56
N SER A 262 -9.02 17.93 -23.57
CA SER A 262 -9.71 18.32 -24.81
C SER A 262 -11.16 18.72 -24.56
N ILE A 263 -11.90 17.95 -23.76
CA ILE A 263 -13.29 18.29 -23.39
C ILE A 263 -13.31 19.63 -22.62
N LEU A 264 -12.35 19.85 -21.73
CA LEU A 264 -12.22 21.10 -20.99
C LEU A 264 -11.94 22.28 -21.92
N ALA A 265 -11.02 22.12 -22.87
CA ALA A 265 -10.71 23.14 -23.87
C ALA A 265 -11.94 23.49 -24.73
N ILE A 266 -12.69 22.47 -25.17
CA ILE A 266 -13.96 22.65 -25.90
C ILE A 266 -14.97 23.42 -25.02
N ALA A 267 -15.12 23.06 -23.74
CA ALA A 267 -16.02 23.75 -22.82
C ALA A 267 -15.68 25.24 -22.67
N VAL A 268 -14.38 25.57 -22.59
CA VAL A 268 -13.91 26.96 -22.51
C VAL A 268 -14.19 27.69 -23.83
N LEU A 269 -13.86 27.11 -24.98
CA LEU A 269 -14.07 27.72 -26.30
C LEU A 269 -15.56 27.99 -26.58
N VAL A 270 -16.43 27.00 -26.34
CA VAL A 270 -17.90 27.13 -26.45
C VAL A 270 -18.42 28.17 -25.47
N GLY A 271 -17.87 28.18 -24.25
CA GLY A 271 -18.21 29.16 -23.22
C GLY A 271 -17.88 30.58 -23.64
N LEU A 272 -16.72 30.81 -24.25
CA LEU A 272 -16.31 32.13 -24.75
C LEU A 272 -17.12 32.56 -25.97
N GLY A 273 -17.54 31.63 -26.83
CA GLY A 273 -18.26 31.91 -28.08
C GLY A 273 -19.69 32.44 -27.88
N THR A 274 -20.35 32.15 -26.76
CA THR A 274 -21.77 32.51 -26.55
C THR A 274 -21.98 33.44 -25.36
N ARG A 275 -22.99 34.33 -25.41
CA ARG A 275 -23.33 35.21 -24.26
C ARG A 275 -23.71 34.39 -23.01
N GLY A 276 -24.50 33.34 -23.18
CA GLY A 276 -24.89 32.43 -22.10
C GLY A 276 -23.71 31.61 -21.55
N GLY A 277 -22.81 31.15 -22.42
CA GLY A 277 -21.57 30.49 -22.04
C GLY A 277 -20.67 31.38 -21.20
N ARG A 278 -20.48 32.65 -21.59
CA ARG A 278 -19.66 33.61 -20.83
C ARG A 278 -20.24 33.88 -19.44
N ALA A 279 -21.57 33.94 -19.32
CA ALA A 279 -22.23 34.05 -18.01
C ALA A 279 -21.98 32.82 -17.13
N ARG A 280 -22.05 31.60 -17.69
CA ARG A 280 -21.73 30.36 -16.97
C ARG A 280 -20.26 30.27 -16.55
N LEU A 281 -19.32 30.65 -17.42
CA LEU A 281 -17.89 30.73 -17.08
C LEU A 281 -17.63 31.72 -15.94
N ARG A 282 -18.26 32.90 -15.97
CA ARG A 282 -18.16 33.87 -14.86
C ARG A 282 -18.73 33.31 -13.56
N ALA A 283 -19.85 32.58 -13.63
CA ALA A 283 -20.44 31.92 -12.46
C ALA A 283 -19.54 30.80 -11.90
N ALA A 284 -18.65 30.22 -12.72
CA ALA A 284 -17.67 29.23 -12.28
C ALA A 284 -16.46 29.85 -11.54
N LEU A 285 -16.12 31.13 -11.78
CA LEU A 285 -14.91 31.76 -11.22
C LEU A 285 -14.79 31.65 -9.68
N PRO A 286 -15.83 31.90 -8.87
CA PRO A 286 -15.73 31.73 -7.42
C PRO A 286 -15.42 30.28 -7.00
N TRP A 287 -15.97 29.30 -7.75
CA TRP A 287 -15.71 27.88 -7.52
C TRP A 287 -14.29 27.48 -7.90
N LEU A 288 -13.75 28.06 -8.98
CA LEU A 288 -12.36 27.85 -9.38
C LEU A 288 -11.38 28.43 -8.37
N GLY A 289 -11.62 29.65 -7.89
CA GLY A 289 -10.80 30.26 -6.84
C GLY A 289 -10.82 29.44 -5.55
N TRP A 290 -12.01 29.02 -5.11
CA TRP A 290 -12.17 28.14 -3.95
C TRP A 290 -11.44 26.80 -4.12
N ALA A 291 -11.62 26.14 -5.26
CA ALA A 291 -11.00 24.86 -5.57
C ALA A 291 -9.48 24.95 -5.72
N ALA A 292 -8.95 26.06 -6.23
CA ALA A 292 -7.52 26.30 -6.35
C ALA A 292 -6.86 26.44 -4.98
N VAL A 293 -7.45 27.23 -4.07
CA VAL A 293 -6.98 27.35 -2.68
C VAL A 293 -7.01 26.00 -1.99
N TRP A 294 -8.12 25.27 -2.11
CA TRP A 294 -8.28 23.94 -1.55
C TRP A 294 -7.22 22.95 -2.04
N SER A 295 -7.16 22.76 -3.35
CA SER A 295 -6.33 21.72 -3.97
C SER A 295 -4.85 22.07 -3.80
N GLY A 296 -4.50 23.36 -3.89
CA GLY A 296 -3.15 23.85 -3.63
C GLY A 296 -2.69 23.56 -2.21
N LEU A 297 -3.49 23.94 -1.20
CA LEU A 297 -3.16 23.68 0.21
C LEU A 297 -3.11 22.20 0.56
N ALA A 298 -4.00 21.38 0.00
CA ALA A 298 -3.99 19.93 0.22
C ALA A 298 -2.84 19.23 -0.52
N THR A 299 -2.35 19.80 -1.63
CA THR A 299 -1.22 19.25 -2.41
C THR A 299 0.14 19.68 -1.87
N ALA A 300 0.25 20.88 -1.28
CA ALA A 300 1.54 21.43 -0.84
C ALA A 300 2.34 20.50 0.10
N PRO A 301 1.74 19.85 1.13
CA PRO A 301 2.46 18.91 1.99
C PRO A 301 2.99 17.69 1.23
N LEU A 302 2.37 17.32 0.10
CA LEU A 302 2.77 16.14 -0.66
C LEU A 302 4.19 16.30 -1.23
N THR A 303 4.63 17.53 -1.52
CA THR A 303 5.99 17.82 -2.00
C THR A 303 7.09 17.27 -1.08
N ALA A 304 6.80 17.14 0.22
CA ALA A 304 7.71 16.59 1.22
C ALA A 304 8.06 15.13 0.96
N PHE A 305 7.17 14.37 0.33
CA PHE A 305 7.29 12.92 0.19
C PHE A 305 8.04 12.47 -1.06
N MET A 306 8.50 13.37 -1.94
CA MET A 306 9.26 12.96 -3.12
C MET A 306 10.48 12.10 -2.74
N PRO A 307 10.73 10.96 -3.40
CA PRO A 307 10.02 10.43 -4.57
C PRO A 307 8.86 9.47 -4.24
N PHE A 308 8.57 9.24 -2.96
CA PHE A 308 7.58 8.28 -2.46
C PHE A 308 6.12 8.74 -2.62
N TRP A 309 5.39 8.11 -3.54
CA TRP A 309 3.96 8.37 -3.73
C TRP A 309 3.06 7.28 -3.15
N SER A 310 1.89 7.67 -2.64
CA SER A 310 0.80 6.74 -2.34
C SER A 310 -0.54 7.37 -2.71
N SER A 311 -1.37 6.63 -3.45
CA SER A 311 -2.51 7.19 -4.18
C SER A 311 -3.61 7.71 -3.28
N HIS A 312 -3.84 7.13 -2.09
CA HIS A 312 -4.84 7.64 -1.14
C HIS A 312 -4.63 9.12 -0.77
N ARG A 313 -3.38 9.63 -0.82
CA ARG A 313 -3.05 11.02 -0.51
C ARG A 313 -3.70 12.03 -1.47
N ALA A 314 -4.08 11.59 -2.67
CA ALA A 314 -4.68 12.44 -3.69
C ALA A 314 -6.17 12.71 -3.47
N VAL A 315 -6.87 11.96 -2.60
CA VAL A 315 -8.35 12.02 -2.54
C VAL A 315 -8.87 13.39 -2.09
N ILE A 316 -8.27 13.97 -1.03
CA ILE A 316 -8.65 15.29 -0.51
C ILE A 316 -8.43 16.40 -1.56
N PRO A 317 -7.25 16.54 -2.20
CA PRO A 317 -7.07 17.55 -3.24
C PRO A 317 -7.90 17.24 -4.51
N ALA A 318 -8.09 15.97 -4.88
CA ALA A 318 -8.91 15.59 -6.05
C ALA A 318 -10.37 16.04 -5.92
N MET A 319 -10.91 16.16 -4.71
CA MET A 319 -12.25 16.70 -4.48
C MET A 319 -12.38 18.15 -4.98
N GLY A 320 -11.38 19.00 -4.69
CA GLY A 320 -11.33 20.38 -5.16
C GLY A 320 -11.26 20.45 -6.68
N LEU A 321 -10.37 19.65 -7.28
CA LEU A 321 -10.28 19.52 -8.75
C LEU A 321 -11.59 19.06 -9.38
N GLY A 322 -12.31 18.15 -8.75
CA GLY A 322 -13.61 17.68 -9.20
C GLY A 322 -14.68 18.76 -9.22
N VAL A 323 -14.72 19.62 -8.19
CA VAL A 323 -15.58 20.80 -8.16
C VAL A 323 -15.18 21.79 -9.25
N ALA A 324 -13.89 22.11 -9.41
CA ALA A 324 -13.42 23.01 -10.46
C ALA A 324 -13.80 22.52 -11.87
N LEU A 325 -13.51 21.24 -12.15
CA LEU A 325 -13.78 20.62 -13.44
C LEU A 325 -15.28 20.60 -13.74
N THR A 326 -16.11 20.22 -12.76
CA THR A 326 -17.56 20.24 -12.92
C THR A 326 -18.12 21.66 -13.12
N ALA A 327 -17.57 22.66 -12.42
CA ALA A 327 -17.96 24.06 -12.59
C ALA A 327 -17.76 24.55 -14.02
N LEU A 328 -16.63 24.20 -14.65
CA LEU A 328 -16.33 24.57 -16.04
C LEU A 328 -17.18 23.79 -17.05
N LEU A 329 -17.36 22.48 -16.84
CA LEU A 329 -18.06 21.61 -17.78
C LEU A 329 -19.57 21.88 -17.84
N GLN A 330 -20.16 22.54 -16.84
CA GLN A 330 -21.57 22.96 -16.86
C GLN A 330 -21.91 23.88 -18.05
N VAL A 331 -20.93 24.52 -18.68
CA VAL A 331 -21.13 25.25 -19.95
C VAL A 331 -21.75 24.34 -21.02
N LEU A 332 -21.32 23.08 -21.07
CA LEU A 332 -21.80 22.06 -22.03
C LEU A 332 -23.10 21.37 -21.57
N GLY A 333 -23.77 21.88 -20.53
CA GLY A 333 -24.98 21.25 -19.97
C GLY A 333 -24.68 19.91 -19.28
N PRO A 334 -25.65 18.96 -19.24
CA PRO A 334 -25.47 17.68 -18.54
C PRO A 334 -24.44 16.76 -19.22
N ALA A 335 -24.21 16.92 -20.53
CA ALA A 335 -23.29 16.08 -21.29
C ALA A 335 -21.82 16.23 -20.84
N GLY A 336 -21.37 17.45 -20.54
CA GLY A 336 -19.98 17.71 -20.13
C GLY A 336 -19.56 16.96 -18.87
N PRO A 337 -20.19 17.23 -17.71
CA PRO A 337 -19.90 16.51 -16.48
C PRO A 337 -20.21 15.01 -16.57
N GLY A 338 -21.24 14.62 -17.32
CA GLY A 338 -21.61 13.22 -17.56
C GLY A 338 -20.52 12.44 -18.29
N LEU A 339 -19.99 12.99 -19.38
CA LEU A 339 -18.92 12.36 -20.18
C LEU A 339 -17.64 12.16 -19.36
N VAL A 340 -17.22 13.19 -18.62
CA VAL A 340 -16.02 13.08 -17.77
C VAL A 340 -16.22 12.08 -16.63
N THR A 341 -17.42 12.02 -16.04
CA THR A 341 -17.75 11.01 -15.02
C THR A 341 -17.70 9.60 -15.62
N ALA A 342 -18.27 9.40 -16.81
CA ALA A 342 -18.25 8.12 -17.51
C ALA A 342 -16.83 7.68 -17.89
N LEU A 343 -16.00 8.59 -18.41
CA LEU A 343 -14.60 8.32 -18.74
C LEU A 343 -13.80 7.89 -17.51
N ARG A 344 -13.98 8.55 -16.37
CA ARG A 344 -13.30 8.20 -15.11
C ARG A 344 -13.76 6.87 -14.54
N LEU A 345 -15.06 6.56 -14.65
CA LEU A 345 -15.59 5.24 -14.30
C LEU A 345 -15.03 4.14 -15.21
N ALA A 346 -14.97 4.39 -16.52
CA ALA A 346 -14.35 3.46 -17.46
C ALA A 346 -12.87 3.26 -17.16
N ALA A 347 -12.14 4.32 -16.82
CA ALA A 347 -10.74 4.25 -16.41
C ALA A 347 -10.56 3.39 -15.15
N LEU A 348 -11.37 3.62 -14.10
CA LEU A 348 -11.38 2.83 -12.86
C LEU A 348 -11.71 1.35 -13.11
N LEU A 349 -12.69 1.05 -13.97
CA LEU A 349 -13.08 -0.32 -14.29
C LEU A 349 -12.04 -1.04 -15.18
N ALA A 350 -11.26 -0.27 -15.95
CA ALA A 350 -10.15 -0.77 -16.77
C ALA A 350 -8.82 -0.84 -15.98
N SER A 351 -8.78 -0.36 -14.74
CA SER A 351 -7.59 -0.44 -13.90
C SER A 351 -7.15 -1.89 -13.69
N PRO A 352 -5.84 -2.17 -13.76
CA PRO A 352 -5.31 -3.50 -13.54
C PRO A 352 -5.77 -4.10 -12.20
N ARG A 353 -5.99 -5.40 -12.21
CA ARG A 353 -6.08 -6.19 -10.98
C ARG A 353 -4.68 -6.28 -10.36
N ILE A 354 -4.64 -6.70 -9.10
CA ILE A 354 -3.36 -6.99 -8.46
C ILE A 354 -2.61 -8.06 -9.25
N SER A 355 -1.29 -7.93 -9.31
CA SER A 355 -0.37 -8.89 -9.91
C SER A 355 -0.64 -10.27 -9.32
N GLU A 356 -0.72 -11.32 -10.13
CA GLU A 356 -0.98 -12.68 -9.62
C GLU A 356 0.17 -13.21 -8.75
N ARG A 357 1.38 -12.69 -8.97
CA ARG A 357 2.59 -13.08 -8.24
C ARG A 357 3.27 -11.88 -7.63
N ILE A 358 3.63 -12.02 -6.37
CA ILE A 358 4.48 -11.06 -5.65
C ILE A 358 5.91 -11.26 -6.15
N GLY A 359 6.45 -10.28 -6.87
CA GLY A 359 7.85 -10.30 -7.30
C GLY A 359 8.81 -10.16 -6.11
N SER A 360 10.00 -10.75 -6.21
CA SER A 360 11.06 -10.63 -5.19
C SER A 360 11.73 -9.24 -5.17
N ALA A 361 11.58 -8.46 -6.24
CA ALA A 361 12.16 -7.13 -6.44
C ALA A 361 11.08 -6.10 -6.83
N GLY A 362 10.40 -5.51 -5.83
CA GLY A 362 9.51 -4.36 -6.05
C GLY A 362 10.26 -3.04 -5.99
N SER A 363 9.87 -2.05 -6.81
CA SER A 363 10.36 -0.67 -6.70
C SER A 363 10.01 -0.08 -5.33
N ASN A 364 10.95 0.63 -4.69
CA ASN A 364 10.73 1.27 -3.39
C ASN A 364 9.96 2.61 -3.47
N VAL A 365 9.67 3.09 -4.68
CA VAL A 365 9.29 4.50 -4.91
C VAL A 365 7.77 4.74 -4.89
N GLU A 366 6.95 3.73 -5.17
CA GLU A 366 5.49 3.88 -5.17
C GLU A 366 4.82 2.82 -4.30
N PHE A 367 3.84 3.26 -3.51
CA PHE A 367 2.93 2.42 -2.73
C PHE A 367 1.53 2.58 -3.31
N ASP A 368 1.31 1.88 -4.41
CA ASP A 368 0.06 1.84 -5.16
C ASP A 368 -0.86 0.70 -4.70
N PHE A 369 -2.04 0.61 -5.31
CA PHE A 369 -3.01 -0.41 -4.98
C PHE A 369 -2.50 -1.84 -5.26
N ASP A 370 -1.71 -2.05 -6.33
CA ASP A 370 -1.16 -3.38 -6.63
C ASP A 370 -0.23 -3.87 -5.52
N ARG A 371 0.69 -3.00 -5.08
CA ARG A 371 1.58 -3.30 -3.97
C ARG A 371 0.82 -3.53 -2.68
N LEU A 372 -0.12 -2.65 -2.32
CA LEU A 372 -0.96 -2.81 -1.14
C LEU A 372 -1.70 -4.16 -1.15
N GLY A 373 -2.43 -4.44 -2.24
CA GLY A 373 -3.22 -5.67 -2.34
C GLY A 373 -2.37 -6.93 -2.37
N SER A 374 -1.16 -6.86 -2.94
CA SER A 374 -0.17 -7.93 -2.89
C SER A 374 0.31 -8.22 -1.47
N LEU A 375 0.59 -7.18 -0.68
CA LEU A 375 0.96 -7.33 0.74
C LEU A 375 -0.19 -7.89 1.59
N GLN A 376 -1.42 -7.41 1.34
CA GLN A 376 -2.62 -7.92 2.02
C GLN A 376 -2.85 -9.42 1.70
N ARG A 377 -2.71 -9.82 0.44
CA ARG A 377 -2.78 -11.23 0.04
C ARG A 377 -1.69 -12.06 0.73
N LEU A 378 -0.45 -11.58 0.78
CA LEU A 378 0.62 -12.31 1.47
C LEU A 378 0.33 -12.50 2.96
N ALA A 379 -0.08 -11.44 3.65
CA ALA A 379 -0.46 -11.52 5.06
C ALA A 379 -1.62 -12.51 5.29
N HIS A 380 -2.64 -12.44 4.43
CA HIS A 380 -3.77 -13.36 4.46
C HIS A 380 -3.37 -14.82 4.22
N GLU A 381 -2.53 -15.09 3.22
CA GLU A 381 -2.03 -16.43 2.89
C GLU A 381 -1.17 -16.98 4.03
N VAL A 382 -0.24 -16.20 4.56
CA VAL A 382 0.59 -16.60 5.70
C VAL A 382 -0.28 -16.92 6.91
N ARG A 383 -1.21 -16.03 7.29
CA ARG A 383 -2.13 -16.27 8.40
C ARG A 383 -2.93 -17.55 8.20
N SER A 384 -3.50 -17.72 7.01
CA SER A 384 -4.36 -18.87 6.69
C SER A 384 -3.59 -20.19 6.66
N VAL A 385 -2.37 -20.21 6.13
CA VAL A 385 -1.52 -21.41 6.11
C VAL A 385 -1.05 -21.75 7.53
N VAL A 386 -0.55 -20.77 8.27
CA VAL A 386 -0.03 -20.96 9.63
C VAL A 386 -1.11 -21.39 10.61
N LEU A 387 -2.28 -20.74 10.64
CA LEU A 387 -3.37 -21.11 11.55
C LEU A 387 -4.02 -22.47 11.20
N ARG A 388 -3.98 -22.88 9.93
CA ARG A 388 -4.44 -24.22 9.54
C ARG A 388 -3.51 -25.32 10.03
N ALA A 389 -2.20 -25.13 9.88
CA ALA A 389 -1.20 -26.11 10.31
C ALA A 389 -0.98 -26.11 11.82
N TYR A 390 -1.05 -24.93 12.44
CA TYR A 390 -0.83 -24.72 13.87
C TYR A 390 -1.99 -23.92 14.47
N PRO A 391 -3.16 -24.53 14.74
CA PRO A 391 -4.31 -23.80 15.31
C PRO A 391 -4.01 -23.17 16.68
N ARG A 392 -3.04 -23.72 17.41
CA ARG A 392 -2.52 -23.19 18.67
C ARG A 392 -1.01 -23.32 18.69
N LEU A 393 -0.35 -22.37 19.32
CA LEU A 393 1.08 -22.41 19.60
C LEU A 393 1.31 -22.41 21.12
N PRO A 394 2.40 -23.04 21.59
CA PRO A 394 2.80 -22.93 22.99
C PRO A 394 3.22 -21.48 23.32
N HIS A 395 3.03 -21.08 24.58
CA HIS A 395 3.52 -19.79 25.05
C HIS A 395 5.03 -19.65 24.82
N GLY A 396 5.44 -18.47 24.38
CA GLY A 396 6.83 -18.18 24.02
C GLY A 396 7.30 -18.88 22.74
N ALA A 397 6.38 -19.40 21.91
CA ALA A 397 6.77 -20.02 20.65
C ALA A 397 7.61 -19.08 19.77
N ARG A 398 8.64 -19.67 19.16
CA ARG A 398 9.62 -19.00 18.30
C ARG A 398 9.28 -19.31 16.84
N ILE A 399 8.99 -18.26 16.09
CA ILE A 399 8.59 -18.32 14.69
C ILE A 399 9.71 -17.72 13.85
N THR A 400 10.04 -18.31 12.71
CA THR A 400 10.99 -17.73 11.74
C THR A 400 10.41 -17.66 10.34
N ARG A 401 11.04 -16.84 9.51
CA ARG A 401 10.62 -16.49 8.14
C ARG A 401 11.79 -16.69 7.18
N ASN A 402 11.66 -17.55 6.19
CA ASN A 402 12.72 -17.87 5.22
C ASN A 402 12.43 -17.30 3.82
N GLN A 403 13.44 -16.66 3.20
CA GLN A 403 13.38 -16.18 1.81
C GLN A 403 12.30 -15.13 1.48
N TRP A 404 12.01 -14.22 2.42
CA TRP A 404 10.96 -13.22 2.21
C TRP A 404 11.38 -12.10 1.24
N PRO A 405 10.50 -11.67 0.31
CA PRO A 405 10.78 -10.55 -0.58
C PRO A 405 11.12 -9.30 0.21
N ARG A 406 12.03 -8.48 -0.33
CA ARG A 406 12.34 -7.18 0.28
C ARG A 406 11.04 -6.39 0.47
N MET A 407 10.93 -5.72 1.61
CA MET A 407 9.78 -4.87 1.96
C MET A 407 8.44 -5.59 2.19
N SER A 408 8.37 -6.91 2.03
CA SER A 408 7.19 -7.67 2.45
C SER A 408 7.03 -7.68 3.98
N MET A 409 8.13 -7.58 4.71
CA MET A 409 8.14 -7.51 6.19
C MET A 409 7.31 -6.34 6.73
N PHE A 410 7.22 -5.24 5.98
CA PHE A 410 6.38 -4.09 6.35
C PHE A 410 4.92 -4.50 6.55
N ALA A 411 4.42 -5.50 5.83
CA ALA A 411 3.02 -5.94 5.97
C ALA A 411 2.69 -6.56 7.32
N PHE A 412 3.70 -7.05 8.06
CA PHE A 412 3.51 -7.88 9.26
C PHE A 412 3.87 -7.16 10.56
N GLU A 413 4.61 -6.04 10.48
CA GLU A 413 5.03 -5.24 11.65
C GLU A 413 5.59 -6.12 12.78
N ASP A 414 6.47 -7.07 12.44
CA ASP A 414 6.89 -8.09 13.39
C ASP A 414 7.37 -7.52 14.73
N PRO A 415 6.96 -8.15 15.86
CA PRO A 415 6.23 -9.43 15.96
C PRO A 415 4.70 -9.32 15.92
N MET A 416 4.13 -8.17 15.56
CA MET A 416 2.74 -7.83 15.87
C MET A 416 1.70 -8.71 15.17
N ALA A 417 1.90 -9.04 13.89
CA ALA A 417 0.98 -9.91 13.13
C ALA A 417 0.67 -11.24 13.86
N PHE A 418 1.71 -12.00 14.19
CA PHE A 418 1.55 -13.31 14.82
C PHE A 418 0.94 -13.21 16.22
N ARG A 419 1.35 -12.20 17.00
CA ARG A 419 0.79 -11.96 18.34
C ARG A 419 -0.70 -11.67 18.28
N LEU A 420 -1.16 -10.92 17.28
CA LEU A 420 -2.57 -10.64 17.06
C LEU A 420 -3.35 -11.88 16.63
N TRP A 421 -2.85 -12.64 15.67
CA TRP A 421 -3.55 -13.81 15.15
C TRP A 421 -3.77 -14.89 16.20
N TYR A 422 -2.78 -15.12 17.07
CA TYR A 422 -2.87 -16.08 18.18
C TYR A 422 -3.39 -15.47 19.48
N ARG A 423 -3.53 -14.14 19.54
CA ARG A 423 -3.83 -13.38 20.76
C ARG A 423 -2.89 -13.70 21.92
N ASP A 424 -1.61 -13.85 21.60
CA ASP A 424 -0.54 -14.20 22.55
C ASP A 424 0.63 -13.23 22.41
N THR A 425 0.85 -12.41 23.44
CA THR A 425 1.92 -11.39 23.48
C THR A 425 3.32 -11.99 23.69
N THR A 426 3.41 -13.26 24.07
CA THR A 426 4.68 -13.95 24.36
C THR A 426 5.39 -14.48 23.11
N LEU A 427 4.67 -14.56 21.98
CA LEU A 427 5.24 -15.05 20.73
C LEU A 427 6.43 -14.20 20.28
N GLN A 428 7.44 -14.88 19.75
CA GLN A 428 8.67 -14.28 19.25
C GLN A 428 8.80 -14.57 17.77
N VAL A 429 9.15 -13.54 16.99
CA VAL A 429 9.54 -13.74 15.60
C VAL A 429 11.02 -13.45 15.44
N LEU A 430 11.76 -14.45 14.99
CA LEU A 430 13.19 -14.41 14.79
C LEU A 430 13.50 -14.10 13.34
N GLY A 431 14.53 -13.28 13.12
CA GLY A 431 15.16 -13.18 11.81
C GLY A 431 16.02 -14.41 11.52
N MET A 432 16.18 -14.75 10.24
CA MET A 432 17.01 -15.89 9.84
C MET A 432 18.49 -15.77 10.25
N GLY A 433 19.00 -14.56 10.49
CA GLY A 433 20.34 -14.36 11.05
C GLY A 433 20.49 -14.99 12.43
N ALA A 434 19.58 -14.67 13.36
CA ALA A 434 19.59 -15.23 14.71
C ALA A 434 19.41 -16.76 14.71
N VAL A 435 18.57 -17.29 13.81
CA VAL A 435 18.40 -18.74 13.65
C VAL A 435 19.66 -19.41 13.11
N ARG A 436 20.44 -18.75 12.25
CA ARG A 436 21.72 -19.25 11.73
C ARG A 436 22.83 -19.22 12.77
N GLU A 437 22.86 -18.19 13.63
CA GLU A 437 23.83 -18.06 14.72
C GLU A 437 23.59 -19.12 15.81
N HIS A 438 22.32 -19.43 16.09
CA HIS A 438 21.93 -20.41 17.11
C HIS A 438 20.99 -21.49 16.55
N PRO A 439 21.45 -22.38 15.66
CA PRO A 439 20.58 -23.34 14.95
C PRO A 439 20.04 -24.48 15.82
N LEU A 440 20.63 -24.67 17.01
CA LEU A 440 20.20 -25.69 17.98
C LEU A 440 19.10 -25.20 18.93
N ASP A 441 18.85 -23.89 18.94
CA ASP A 441 17.77 -23.31 19.71
C ASP A 441 16.41 -23.92 19.31
N ARG A 442 15.46 -23.85 20.26
CA ARG A 442 14.07 -24.22 19.99
C ARG A 442 13.47 -23.29 18.93
N LEU A 443 12.85 -23.89 17.93
CA LEU A 443 12.07 -23.22 16.90
C LEU A 443 10.78 -24.01 16.70
N ASP A 444 9.64 -23.32 16.72
CA ASP A 444 8.33 -23.95 16.69
C ASP A 444 7.70 -23.89 15.29
N VAL A 445 7.89 -22.79 14.57
CA VAL A 445 7.32 -22.59 13.22
C VAL A 445 8.35 -21.93 12.31
N ALA A 446 8.46 -22.42 11.07
CA ALA A 446 9.21 -21.76 10.01
C ALA A 446 8.33 -21.61 8.77
N VAL A 447 8.26 -20.37 8.26
CA VAL A 447 7.42 -20.02 7.10
C VAL A 447 8.30 -19.52 5.97
N GLU A 448 8.16 -20.12 4.79
CA GLU A 448 8.88 -19.72 3.59
C GLU A 448 7.98 -18.98 2.60
N PHE A 449 8.53 -17.96 1.95
CA PHE A 449 7.89 -17.36 0.78
C PHE A 449 8.21 -18.17 -0.49
N GLU A 450 7.18 -18.50 -1.25
CA GLU A 450 7.24 -19.36 -2.42
C GLU A 450 6.83 -18.60 -3.69
N PRO A 451 7.78 -18.01 -4.44
CA PRO A 451 7.48 -17.14 -5.58
C PRO A 451 6.68 -17.84 -6.70
N HIS A 452 6.80 -19.17 -6.79
CA HIS A 452 6.23 -19.95 -7.90
C HIS A 452 5.01 -20.81 -7.53
N ARG A 453 4.65 -20.88 -6.25
CA ARG A 453 3.52 -21.68 -5.76
C ARG A 453 2.26 -20.84 -5.53
N THR A 454 1.13 -21.52 -5.33
CA THR A 454 -0.13 -20.91 -4.91
C THR A 454 -0.74 -21.80 -3.83
N PRO A 455 -0.88 -21.33 -2.57
CA PRO A 455 -0.44 -20.03 -2.06
C PRO A 455 1.09 -19.83 -2.18
N GLN A 456 1.55 -18.57 -2.19
CA GLN A 456 2.98 -18.21 -2.26
C GLN A 456 3.68 -18.37 -0.91
N VAL A 457 3.26 -19.37 -0.12
CA VAL A 457 3.70 -19.63 1.24
C VAL A 457 3.88 -21.13 1.44
N GLY A 458 5.07 -21.54 1.88
CA GLY A 458 5.39 -22.91 2.27
C GLY A 458 5.68 -23.01 3.77
N LEU A 459 5.42 -24.17 4.37
CA LEU A 459 5.82 -24.44 5.75
C LEU A 459 7.10 -25.27 5.77
N ILE A 460 8.06 -24.83 6.57
CA ILE A 460 9.29 -25.57 6.81
C ILE A 460 9.18 -26.24 8.18
N THR A 461 9.51 -27.52 8.22
CA THR A 461 9.65 -28.27 9.47
C THR A 461 10.91 -27.77 10.21
N PRO A 462 10.81 -27.35 11.49
CA PRO A 462 11.96 -26.79 12.22
C PRO A 462 13.19 -27.71 12.25
N ARG A 463 12.95 -29.04 12.32
CA ARG A 463 14.01 -30.05 12.25
C ARG A 463 14.71 -30.04 10.89
N ALA A 464 13.95 -30.03 9.79
CA ALA A 464 14.51 -29.98 8.45
C ALA A 464 15.33 -28.69 8.24
N LEU A 465 14.84 -27.54 8.74
CA LEU A 465 15.59 -26.28 8.71
C LEU A 465 16.94 -26.40 9.41
N ARG A 466 16.95 -26.97 10.62
CA ARG A 466 18.18 -27.24 11.37
C ARG A 466 19.13 -28.13 10.58
N SER A 467 18.65 -29.23 10.00
CA SER A 467 19.45 -30.16 9.20
C SER A 467 20.12 -29.43 8.02
N VAL A 468 19.39 -28.57 7.30
CA VAL A 468 19.94 -27.78 6.18
C VAL A 468 20.98 -26.76 6.64
N LEU A 469 20.72 -26.04 7.74
CA LEU A 469 21.66 -25.04 8.26
C LEU A 469 22.98 -25.69 8.71
N LEU A 470 22.90 -26.78 9.46
CA LEU A 470 24.07 -27.54 9.93
C LEU A 470 24.81 -28.21 8.78
N ALA A 471 24.09 -28.72 7.77
CA ALA A 471 24.71 -29.33 6.60
C ALA A 471 25.45 -28.28 5.76
N ALA A 472 24.84 -27.12 5.52
CA ALA A 472 25.48 -26.03 4.77
C ALA A 472 26.74 -25.52 5.49
N ASP A 473 26.71 -25.43 6.83
CA ASP A 473 27.87 -25.05 7.62
C ASP A 473 28.98 -26.12 7.63
N SER A 474 28.58 -27.39 7.74
CA SER A 474 29.49 -28.52 7.65
C SER A 474 30.18 -28.59 6.29
N LEU A 475 29.44 -28.34 5.20
CA LEU A 475 30.00 -28.28 3.86
C LEU A 475 31.01 -27.14 3.71
N ARG A 476 30.69 -25.92 4.17
CA ARG A 476 31.65 -24.79 4.19
C ARG A 476 32.92 -25.08 4.99
N SER A 477 32.82 -25.96 5.99
CA SER A 477 33.94 -26.39 6.84
C SER A 477 34.71 -27.60 6.27
N GLY A 478 34.42 -28.05 5.05
CA GLY A 478 35.06 -29.24 4.43
C GLY A 478 34.62 -30.57 5.03
N ARG A 479 33.52 -30.60 5.81
CA ARG A 479 32.96 -31.80 6.46
C ARG A 479 31.82 -32.39 5.64
N ALA A 480 32.08 -32.73 4.39
CA ALA A 480 31.09 -33.22 3.43
C ALA A 480 30.33 -34.47 3.91
N ALA A 481 31.01 -35.42 4.56
CA ALA A 481 30.37 -36.63 5.11
C ALA A 481 29.29 -36.29 6.15
N VAL A 482 29.52 -35.27 6.97
CA VAL A 482 28.54 -34.81 7.98
C VAL A 482 27.36 -34.12 7.29
N ALA A 483 27.62 -33.29 6.28
CA ALA A 483 26.57 -32.62 5.51
C ALA A 483 25.65 -33.63 4.78
N GLU A 484 26.22 -34.68 4.16
CA GLU A 484 25.44 -35.74 3.53
C GLU A 484 24.60 -36.51 4.56
N ALA A 485 25.19 -36.89 5.69
CA ALA A 485 24.48 -37.62 6.74
C ALA A 485 23.29 -36.83 7.30
N LEU A 486 23.45 -35.52 7.49
CA LEU A 486 22.37 -34.63 7.95
C LEU A 486 21.22 -34.52 6.96
N LEU A 487 21.47 -34.66 5.66
CA LEU A 487 20.47 -34.47 4.59
C LEU A 487 19.97 -35.77 3.96
N ARG A 488 20.51 -36.92 4.35
CA ARG A 488 20.17 -38.22 3.76
C ARG A 488 18.67 -38.52 3.76
N ASN A 489 18.00 -38.17 4.85
CA ASN A 489 16.56 -38.39 5.04
C ASN A 489 15.74 -37.09 4.95
N PHE A 490 16.28 -36.04 4.34
CA PHE A 490 15.68 -34.71 4.36
C PHE A 490 14.24 -34.68 3.83
N GLU A 491 13.94 -35.38 2.73
CA GLU A 491 12.58 -35.39 2.15
C GLU A 491 11.55 -36.07 3.07
N HIS A 492 12.00 -36.90 4.02
CA HIS A 492 11.14 -37.44 5.08
C HIS A 492 10.96 -36.42 6.21
N GLU A 493 12.01 -35.66 6.56
CA GLU A 493 11.92 -34.59 7.56
C GLU A 493 11.07 -33.40 7.09
N GLN A 494 11.07 -33.13 5.78
CA GLN A 494 10.28 -32.08 5.13
C GLN A 494 9.26 -32.72 4.17
N ALA A 495 8.13 -33.16 4.73
CA ALA A 495 7.06 -33.77 3.95
C ALA A 495 6.29 -32.76 3.09
N ASP A 496 6.18 -31.49 3.52
CA ASP A 496 5.52 -30.44 2.73
C ASP A 496 6.43 -29.99 1.58
N THR A 497 6.15 -30.52 0.39
CA THR A 497 6.85 -30.16 -0.85
C THR A 497 6.46 -28.80 -1.40
N ASN A 498 5.49 -28.10 -0.80
CA ASN A 498 5.14 -26.75 -1.20
C ASN A 498 6.23 -25.74 -0.85
N ALA A 499 7.07 -26.02 0.15
CA ALA A 499 8.33 -25.30 0.43
C ALA A 499 9.42 -25.63 -0.62
N ALA A 500 9.08 -25.48 -1.91
CA ALA A 500 9.87 -25.93 -3.04
C ALA A 500 11.25 -25.26 -3.13
N VAL A 501 11.37 -23.99 -2.73
CA VAL A 501 12.67 -23.29 -2.70
C VAL A 501 13.57 -23.89 -1.62
N PHE A 502 13.02 -24.17 -0.43
CA PHE A 502 13.75 -24.85 0.63
C PHE A 502 14.12 -26.29 0.26
N MET A 503 13.21 -27.04 -0.38
CA MET A 503 13.47 -28.38 -0.89
C MET A 503 14.64 -28.39 -1.88
N ALA A 504 14.65 -27.44 -2.83
CA ALA A 504 15.74 -27.28 -3.79
C ALA A 504 17.06 -26.93 -3.09
N THR A 505 17.02 -25.98 -2.15
CA THR A 505 18.21 -25.58 -1.37
C THR A 505 18.84 -26.77 -0.65
N ALA A 506 18.03 -27.61 0.00
CA ALA A 506 18.53 -28.80 0.69
C ALA A 506 19.15 -29.81 -0.28
N MET A 507 18.50 -30.08 -1.41
CA MET A 507 19.02 -30.98 -2.44
C MET A 507 20.32 -30.46 -3.06
N SER A 508 20.46 -29.16 -3.26
CA SER A 508 21.69 -28.53 -3.73
C SER A 508 22.83 -28.67 -2.71
N VAL A 509 22.58 -28.43 -1.42
CA VAL A 509 23.59 -28.65 -0.36
C VAL A 509 24.02 -30.11 -0.30
N ARG A 510 23.07 -31.05 -0.38
CA ARG A 510 23.38 -32.49 -0.41
C ARG A 510 24.18 -32.86 -1.67
N GLY A 511 23.80 -32.33 -2.83
CA GLY A 511 24.53 -32.53 -4.09
C GLY A 511 25.99 -32.04 -4.00
N GLY A 512 26.21 -30.86 -3.41
CA GLY A 512 27.56 -30.34 -3.15
C GLY A 512 28.38 -31.24 -2.23
N ALA A 513 27.78 -31.74 -1.14
CA ALA A 513 28.44 -32.69 -0.25
C ALA A 513 28.80 -34.02 -0.96
N LEU A 514 27.91 -34.54 -1.81
CA LEU A 514 28.16 -35.76 -2.57
C LEU A 514 29.28 -35.58 -3.62
N LEU A 515 29.39 -34.39 -4.22
CA LEU A 515 30.50 -34.07 -5.14
C LEU A 515 31.85 -34.06 -4.42
N GLU A 516 31.95 -33.44 -3.25
CA GLU A 516 33.20 -33.45 -2.46
C GLU A 516 33.61 -34.88 -2.04
N LEU A 517 32.63 -35.76 -1.82
CA LEU A 517 32.84 -37.18 -1.53
C LEU A 517 33.08 -38.05 -2.77
N ARG A 518 33.08 -37.48 -3.98
CA ARG A 518 33.21 -38.19 -5.28
C ARG A 518 32.13 -39.27 -5.51
N ARG A 519 30.93 -39.06 -4.95
CA ARG A 519 29.74 -39.88 -5.19
C ARG A 519 28.93 -39.29 -6.34
N ASP A 520 29.53 -39.30 -7.52
CA ASP A 520 29.14 -38.49 -8.67
C ASP A 520 27.71 -38.77 -9.19
N GLU A 521 27.27 -40.04 -9.23
CA GLU A 521 25.90 -40.38 -9.67
C GLU A 521 24.82 -39.87 -8.72
N GLU A 522 25.04 -40.04 -7.41
CA GLU A 522 24.11 -39.57 -6.38
C GLU A 522 24.10 -38.04 -6.32
N ALA A 523 25.26 -37.39 -6.53
CA ALA A 523 25.36 -35.96 -6.65
C ALA A 523 24.51 -35.42 -7.81
N ALA A 524 24.65 -36.01 -9.01
CA ALA A 524 23.87 -35.62 -10.17
C ALA A 524 22.37 -35.79 -9.93
N ALA A 525 21.96 -36.92 -9.33
CA ALA A 525 20.57 -37.18 -8.99
C ALA A 525 20.02 -36.14 -7.98
N ALA A 526 20.78 -35.80 -6.94
CA ALA A 526 20.39 -34.78 -5.97
C ALA A 526 20.25 -33.38 -6.61
N LEU A 527 21.18 -33.00 -7.49
CA LEU A 527 21.14 -31.71 -8.18
C LEU A 527 19.99 -31.63 -9.19
N GLN A 528 19.71 -32.72 -9.92
CA GLN A 528 18.52 -32.81 -10.78
C GLN A 528 17.23 -32.74 -9.96
N ARG A 529 17.21 -33.36 -8.77
CA ARG A 529 16.08 -33.28 -7.84
C ARG A 529 15.87 -31.84 -7.35
N SER A 530 16.95 -31.11 -7.09
CA SER A 530 16.88 -29.67 -6.77
C SER A 530 16.18 -28.88 -7.88
N LEU A 531 16.64 -29.05 -9.13
CA LEU A 531 16.05 -28.37 -10.28
C LEU A 531 14.60 -28.81 -10.58
N ALA A 532 14.22 -30.03 -10.20
CA ALA A 532 12.83 -30.49 -10.30
C ALA A 532 11.92 -29.75 -9.30
N TYR A 533 12.41 -29.42 -8.09
CA TYR A 533 11.67 -28.59 -7.14
C TYR A 533 11.67 -27.12 -7.54
N TYR A 534 12.84 -26.60 -7.92
CA TYR A 534 13.02 -25.20 -8.31
C TYR A 534 13.99 -25.07 -9.50
N PRO A 535 13.47 -24.94 -10.74
CA PRO A 535 14.30 -24.84 -11.95
C PRO A 535 15.21 -23.62 -12.02
N ARG A 536 15.06 -22.65 -11.11
CA ARG A 536 15.90 -21.45 -11.03
C ARG A 536 16.85 -21.50 -9.83
N ASP A 537 17.17 -22.68 -9.31
CA ASP A 537 18.21 -22.83 -8.31
C ASP A 537 19.59 -22.61 -8.96
N ALA A 538 20.12 -21.39 -8.78
CA ALA A 538 21.43 -21.01 -9.30
C ALA A 538 22.57 -21.85 -8.69
N ASN A 539 22.45 -22.31 -7.44
CA ASN A 539 23.45 -23.17 -6.83
C ASN A 539 23.47 -24.56 -7.48
N ALA A 540 22.30 -25.11 -7.80
CA ALA A 540 22.21 -26.40 -8.49
C ALA A 540 22.90 -26.34 -9.86
N HIS A 541 22.66 -25.29 -10.65
CA HIS A 541 23.33 -25.06 -11.93
C HIS A 541 24.86 -24.96 -11.78
N ARG A 542 25.34 -24.19 -10.80
CA ARG A 542 26.78 -24.06 -10.53
C ARG A 542 27.42 -25.41 -10.15
N LEU A 543 26.75 -26.20 -9.32
CA LEU A 543 27.23 -27.52 -8.89
C LEU A 543 27.15 -28.58 -10.01
N LEU A 544 26.14 -28.53 -10.87
CA LEU A 544 26.07 -29.38 -12.07
C LEU A 544 27.19 -29.05 -13.06
N ALA A 545 27.56 -27.78 -13.18
CA ALA A 545 28.73 -27.41 -13.99
C ALA A 545 30.02 -28.03 -13.45
N GLU A 546 30.21 -27.99 -12.13
CA GLU A 546 31.37 -28.61 -11.48
C GLU A 546 31.37 -30.13 -11.65
N TYR A 547 30.22 -30.78 -11.46
CA TYR A 547 30.03 -32.20 -11.77
C TYR A 547 30.45 -32.55 -13.20
N HIS A 548 29.99 -31.79 -14.19
CA HIS A 548 30.33 -32.01 -15.59
C HIS A 548 31.83 -31.79 -15.86
N ARG A 549 32.43 -30.77 -15.27
CA ARG A 549 33.87 -30.49 -15.37
C ARG A 549 34.71 -31.64 -14.82
N LEU A 550 34.41 -32.12 -13.61
CA LEU A 550 35.08 -33.26 -12.98
C LEU A 550 34.95 -34.56 -13.79
N ASN A 551 33.89 -34.67 -14.60
CA ASN A 551 33.59 -35.82 -15.44
C ASN A 551 33.94 -35.60 -16.92
N GLY A 552 34.83 -34.66 -17.25
CA GLY A 552 35.35 -34.46 -18.62
C GLY A 552 34.31 -33.99 -19.63
N ARG A 553 33.24 -33.30 -19.18
CA ARG A 553 32.12 -32.81 -20.01
C ARG A 553 32.06 -31.27 -20.03
N PRO A 554 33.07 -30.58 -20.60
CA PRO A 554 33.19 -29.12 -20.50
C PRO A 554 32.06 -28.37 -21.23
N PHE A 555 31.50 -28.93 -22.30
CA PHE A 555 30.39 -28.31 -23.03
C PHE A 555 29.10 -28.25 -22.19
N GLN A 556 28.78 -29.33 -21.48
CA GLN A 556 27.65 -29.35 -20.56
C GLN A 556 27.89 -28.41 -19.37
N ALA A 557 29.12 -28.34 -18.86
CA ALA A 557 29.46 -27.41 -17.80
C ALA A 557 29.23 -25.94 -18.21
N MET A 558 29.63 -25.57 -19.43
CA MET A 558 29.39 -24.25 -20.01
C MET A 558 27.91 -23.87 -20.02
N ILE A 559 27.02 -24.78 -20.44
CA ILE A 559 25.57 -24.55 -20.49
C ILE A 559 25.02 -24.24 -19.09
N GLU A 560 25.42 -25.01 -18.08
CA GLU A 560 24.93 -24.80 -16.72
C GLU A 560 25.45 -23.49 -16.10
N LEU A 561 26.70 -23.09 -16.37
CA LEU A 561 27.21 -21.78 -15.95
C LEU A 561 26.47 -20.62 -16.64
N GLN A 562 26.11 -20.76 -17.92
CA GLN A 562 25.30 -19.75 -18.62
C GLN A 562 23.90 -19.61 -18.01
N ARG A 563 23.27 -20.73 -17.61
CA ARG A 563 21.99 -20.71 -16.89
C ARG A 563 22.11 -20.01 -15.53
N HIS A 564 23.20 -20.28 -14.80
CA HIS A 564 23.49 -19.55 -13.56
C HIS A 564 23.60 -18.04 -13.81
N LEU A 565 24.39 -17.61 -14.80
CA LEU A 565 24.59 -16.18 -15.12
C LEU A 565 23.33 -15.50 -15.65
N THR A 566 22.36 -16.25 -16.18
CA THR A 566 21.03 -15.69 -16.51
C THR A 566 20.27 -15.27 -15.25
N LEU A 567 20.55 -15.91 -14.10
CA LEU A 567 19.93 -15.61 -12.80
C LEU A 567 20.76 -14.62 -11.99
N PHE A 568 22.09 -14.74 -12.03
CA PHE A 568 23.05 -13.87 -11.35
C PHE A 568 24.12 -13.37 -12.35
N PRO A 569 23.82 -12.33 -13.14
CA PRO A 569 24.71 -11.84 -14.19
C PRO A 569 26.08 -11.37 -13.67
N ASP A 570 26.13 -10.91 -12.42
CA ASP A 570 27.31 -10.27 -11.81
C ASP A 570 28.16 -11.23 -10.97
N ASP A 571 27.92 -12.55 -11.03
CA ASP A 571 28.72 -13.54 -10.30
C ASP A 571 30.11 -13.71 -10.95
N VAL A 572 31.11 -13.02 -10.38
CA VAL A 572 32.48 -12.96 -10.88
C VAL A 572 33.15 -14.34 -10.88
N GLU A 573 32.84 -15.20 -9.91
CA GLU A 573 33.44 -16.54 -9.83
C GLU A 573 32.94 -17.43 -10.97
N VAL A 574 31.64 -17.39 -11.23
CA VAL A 574 31.01 -18.14 -12.33
C VAL A 574 31.46 -17.59 -13.69
N GLN A 575 31.58 -16.28 -13.84
CA GLN A 575 32.14 -15.66 -15.06
C GLN A 575 33.57 -16.14 -15.33
N ARG A 576 34.42 -16.23 -14.28
CA ARG A 576 35.80 -16.73 -14.41
C ARG A 576 35.82 -18.20 -14.81
N ALA A 577 35.02 -19.04 -14.14
CA ALA A 577 34.93 -20.46 -14.48
C ALA A 577 34.44 -20.69 -15.92
N LEU A 578 33.49 -19.88 -16.39
CA LEU A 578 33.03 -19.92 -17.77
C LEU A 578 34.14 -19.53 -18.75
N ALA A 579 34.88 -18.46 -18.45
CA ALA A 579 35.99 -17.96 -19.25
C ALA A 579 37.13 -19.00 -19.39
N GLU A 580 37.46 -19.69 -18.30
CA GLU A 580 38.43 -20.80 -18.27
C GLU A 580 38.02 -21.95 -19.20
N ILE A 581 36.74 -22.34 -19.18
CA ILE A 581 36.21 -23.41 -20.04
C ILE A 581 36.18 -22.98 -21.51
N THR A 582 35.86 -21.72 -21.81
CA THR A 582 35.78 -21.21 -23.19
C THR A 582 37.13 -20.78 -23.77
N GLY A 583 38.22 -20.85 -22.98
CA GLY A 583 39.55 -20.40 -23.40
C GLY A 583 39.68 -18.88 -23.60
N GLN A 584 38.74 -18.08 -23.08
CA GLN A 584 38.75 -16.62 -23.18
C GLN A 584 39.44 -16.02 -21.96
N ARG A 585 40.78 -15.92 -21.97
CA ARG A 585 41.46 -14.99 -21.06
C ARG A 585 41.11 -13.56 -21.51
N ARG A 586 40.36 -12.79 -20.73
CA ARG A 586 40.29 -11.34 -20.96
C ARG A 586 41.67 -10.71 -20.63
N PRO A 587 42.11 -9.69 -21.39
CA PRO A 587 43.28 -8.89 -21.04
C PRO A 587 43.08 -8.11 -19.74
#